data_AF-A0AAD6CRT0-F1
#
_entry.id   AF-A0AAD6CRT0-F1
#
_cell.length_a   1.000
_cell.length_b   1.000
_cell.length_c   1.000
_cell.angle_alpha   90.00
_cell.angle_beta   90.00
_cell.angle_gamma   90.00
#
_symmetry.space_group_name_H-M   'P 1'
#
loop_
_entity.id
_entity.type
_entity.pdbx_description
1 polymer ?
#
loop_
_entity_poly.entity_id
_entity_poly.type
_entity_poly.pdbx_seq_one_letter_code
_entity_poly.pdbx_strand_id
1 'polypeptide(L)'
;MANDHGASLFESLEQMKEEIRDLRQELQEVKTELQEVKTELQDVKVELSEVRESMMNIRERNYLTFLRDHVTGFNRTHENCICILNSSEVHGGDALLDASMFLSRRNHFLEERRLFQRIYGLSAEKLQEFREFYLPNSREL
;
A
#
# COMPACT_ATOMS: atom_id res chain seq x y z
N MET A 1 32.96 -57.53 -29.27
CA MET A 1 31.56 -57.62 -28.78
C MET A 1 31.47 -57.46 -27.27
N ALA A 2 31.97 -58.39 -26.43
CA ALA A 2 31.81 -58.27 -24.96
C ALA A 2 32.45 -57.00 -24.36
N ASN A 3 33.63 -56.60 -24.83
CA ASN A 3 34.30 -55.37 -24.36
C ASN A 3 33.61 -54.09 -24.83
N ASP A 4 32.98 -54.10 -26.01
CA ASP A 4 32.28 -52.94 -26.58
C ASP A 4 30.99 -52.63 -25.79
N HIS A 5 30.28 -53.66 -25.34
CA HIS A 5 29.12 -53.50 -24.46
C HIS A 5 29.53 -52.97 -23.08
N GLY A 6 30.67 -53.42 -22.55
CA GLY A 6 31.24 -52.89 -21.31
C GLY A 6 31.64 -51.41 -21.42
N ALA A 7 32.23 -51.01 -22.54
CA ALA A 7 32.57 -49.61 -22.82
C ALA A 7 31.32 -48.72 -22.93
N SER A 8 30.28 -49.18 -23.64
CA SER A 8 29.00 -48.46 -23.76
C SER A 8 28.26 -48.31 -22.42
N LEU A 9 28.31 -49.33 -21.56
CA LEU A 9 27.78 -49.24 -20.20
C LEU A 9 28.54 -48.22 -19.35
N PHE A 10 29.87 -48.17 -19.47
CA PHE A 10 30.69 -47.18 -18.76
C PHE A 10 30.37 -45.75 -19.20
N GLU A 11 30.22 -45.53 -20.50
CA GLU A 11 29.83 -44.23 -21.07
C GLU A 11 28.44 -43.79 -20.60
N SER A 12 27.48 -44.72 -20.57
CA SER A 12 26.13 -44.46 -20.05
C SER A 12 26.15 -44.10 -18.56
N LEU A 13 27.01 -44.74 -17.76
CA LEU A 13 27.17 -44.43 -16.34
C LEU A 13 27.82 -43.06 -16.11
N GLU A 14 28.79 -42.67 -16.93
CA GLU A 14 29.38 -41.31 -16.86
C GLU A 14 28.36 -40.25 -17.28
N GLN A 15 27.56 -40.50 -18.31
CA GLN A 15 26.48 -39.59 -18.70
C GLN A 15 25.45 -39.44 -17.57
N MET A 16 25.01 -40.54 -16.96
CA MET A 16 24.10 -40.50 -15.81
C MET A 16 24.69 -39.73 -14.62
N LYS A 17 26.00 -39.83 -14.36
CA LYS A 17 26.65 -39.06 -13.30
C LYS A 17 26.60 -37.56 -13.56
N GLU A 18 26.82 -37.15 -14.80
CA GLU A 18 26.78 -35.74 -15.17
C GLU A 18 25.34 -35.21 -15.12
N GLU A 19 24.36 -35.96 -15.64
CA GLU A 19 22.94 -35.60 -15.50
C GLU A 19 22.51 -35.47 -14.03
N ILE A 20 22.98 -36.37 -13.14
CA ILE A 20 22.73 -36.27 -11.70
C ILE A 20 23.41 -35.03 -11.09
N ARG A 21 24.58 -34.64 -11.58
CA ARG A 21 25.27 -33.42 -11.12
C ARG A 21 24.49 -32.18 -11.55
N ASP A 22 24.04 -32.13 -12.79
CA ASP A 22 23.26 -31.01 -13.34
C ASP A 22 21.93 -30.87 -12.60
N LEU A 23 21.19 -31.97 -12.39
CA LEU A 23 19.96 -31.94 -11.60
C LEU A 23 20.18 -31.47 -10.15
N ARG A 24 21.35 -31.76 -9.56
CA ARG A 24 21.70 -31.25 -8.23
C ARG A 24 21.95 -29.74 -8.25
N GLN A 25 22.59 -29.24 -9.30
CA GLN A 25 22.83 -27.81 -9.51
C GLN A 25 21.49 -27.07 -9.64
N GLU A 26 20.62 -27.52 -10.55
CA GLU A 26 19.28 -26.95 -10.76
C GLU A 26 18.45 -26.95 -9.46
N LEU A 27 18.53 -28.03 -8.67
CA LEU A 27 17.81 -28.10 -7.39
C LEU A 27 18.32 -27.07 -6.36
N GLN A 28 19.62 -26.75 -6.36
CA GLN A 28 20.15 -25.68 -5.50
C GLN A 28 19.70 -24.30 -5.96
N GLU A 29 19.62 -24.07 -7.28
CA GLU A 29 19.13 -22.82 -7.84
C GLU A 29 17.66 -22.59 -7.49
N VAL A 30 16.79 -23.58 -7.73
CA VAL A 30 15.37 -23.55 -7.33
C VAL A 30 15.21 -23.31 -5.82
N LYS A 31 16.07 -23.91 -4.99
CA LYS A 31 16.05 -23.70 -3.54
C LYS A 31 16.38 -22.25 -3.17
N THR A 32 17.31 -21.64 -3.89
CA THR A 32 17.73 -20.25 -3.69
C THR A 32 16.61 -19.29 -4.09
N GLU A 33 16.04 -19.47 -5.28
CA GLU A 33 14.88 -18.69 -5.76
C GLU A 33 13.70 -18.78 -4.77
N LEU A 34 13.43 -19.96 -4.22
CA LEU A 34 12.37 -20.12 -3.23
C LEU A 34 12.64 -19.37 -1.91
N GLN A 35 13.90 -19.18 -1.50
CA GLN A 35 14.23 -18.33 -0.35
C GLN A 35 14.05 -16.85 -0.66
N GLU A 36 14.35 -16.42 -1.88
CA GLU A 36 14.14 -15.04 -2.33
C GLU A 36 12.64 -14.70 -2.34
N VAL A 37 11.81 -15.53 -2.98
CA VAL A 37 10.34 -15.38 -2.98
C VAL A 37 9.78 -15.36 -1.56
N LYS A 38 10.31 -16.17 -0.65
CA LYS A 38 9.89 -16.16 0.76
C LYS A 38 10.20 -14.82 1.44
N THR A 39 11.32 -14.20 1.12
CA THR A 39 11.72 -12.90 1.66
C THR A 39 10.80 -11.81 1.10
N GLU A 40 10.57 -11.79 -0.20
CA GLU A 40 9.64 -10.84 -0.84
C GLU A 40 8.22 -10.94 -0.25
N LEU A 41 7.72 -12.16 0.00
CA LEU A 41 6.43 -12.35 0.65
C LEU A 41 6.39 -11.84 2.10
N GLN A 42 7.52 -11.83 2.82
CA GLN A 42 7.59 -11.22 4.14
C GLN A 42 7.51 -9.70 4.05
N ASP A 43 8.20 -9.10 3.08
CA ASP A 43 8.16 -7.65 2.86
C ASP A 43 6.75 -7.19 2.47
N VAL A 44 6.10 -7.88 1.53
CA VAL A 44 4.69 -7.61 1.15
C VAL A 44 3.76 -7.70 2.37
N LYS A 45 4.01 -8.64 3.29
CA LYS A 45 3.20 -8.77 4.50
C LYS A 45 3.38 -7.58 5.45
N VAL A 46 4.59 -7.03 5.55
CA VAL A 46 4.87 -5.81 6.32
C VAL A 46 4.14 -4.63 5.70
N GLU A 47 4.30 -4.41 4.40
CA GLU A 47 3.63 -3.32 3.67
C GLU A 47 2.10 -3.39 3.80
N LEU A 48 1.50 -4.58 3.66
CA LEU A 48 0.06 -4.77 3.85
C LEU A 48 -0.40 -4.46 5.29
N SER A 49 0.47 -4.68 6.28
CA SER A 49 0.16 -4.36 7.68
C SER A 49 0.17 -2.84 7.91
N GLU A 50 1.15 -2.14 7.33
CA GLU A 50 1.22 -0.68 7.36
C GLU A 50 0.01 -0.02 6.66
N VAL A 51 -0.38 -0.54 5.49
CA VAL A 51 -1.59 -0.07 4.78
C VAL A 51 -2.85 -0.29 5.63
N ARG A 52 -2.96 -1.44 6.29
CA ARG A 52 -4.11 -1.75 7.16
C ARG A 52 -4.18 -0.80 8.36
N GLU A 53 -3.06 -0.51 9.00
CA GLU A 53 -2.98 0.45 10.10
C GLU A 53 -3.34 1.87 9.64
N SER A 54 -2.86 2.29 8.47
CA SER A 54 -3.23 3.56 7.85
C SER A 54 -4.74 3.66 7.62
N MET A 55 -5.40 2.62 7.09
CA MET A 55 -6.86 2.60 6.93
C MET A 55 -7.64 2.65 8.26
N MET A 56 -7.08 2.15 9.37
CA MET A 56 -7.72 2.27 10.69
C MET A 56 -7.75 3.72 11.18
N ASN A 57 -6.67 4.48 10.98
CA ASN A 57 -6.63 5.92 11.27
C ASN A 57 -7.69 6.71 10.46
N ILE A 58 -7.95 6.33 9.22
CA ILE A 58 -8.98 6.96 8.36
C ILE A 58 -10.39 6.74 8.91
N ARG A 59 -10.73 5.50 9.29
CA ARG A 59 -12.06 5.17 9.84
C ARG A 59 -12.29 5.88 11.17
N GLU A 60 -11.31 5.90 12.06
CA GLU A 60 -11.41 6.60 13.35
C GLU A 60 -11.59 8.11 13.15
N ARG A 61 -10.82 8.72 12.25
CA ARG A 61 -10.98 10.14 11.89
C ARG A 61 -12.37 10.47 11.36
N ASN A 62 -12.91 9.65 10.44
CA ASN A 62 -14.25 9.83 9.89
C ASN A 62 -15.33 9.71 10.97
N TYR A 63 -15.20 8.72 11.84
CA TYR A 63 -16.09 8.54 12.98
C TYR A 63 -16.06 9.73 13.95
N LEU A 64 -14.86 10.18 14.35
CA LEU A 64 -14.73 11.32 15.27
C LEU A 64 -15.19 12.64 14.64
N THR A 65 -14.97 12.83 13.33
CA THR A 65 -15.47 13.99 12.57
C THR A 65 -17.00 13.98 12.50
N PHE A 66 -17.61 12.82 12.21
CA PHE A 66 -19.05 12.65 12.26
C PHE A 66 -19.60 12.97 13.66
N LEU A 67 -18.99 12.43 14.71
CA LEU A 67 -19.39 12.71 16.08
C LEU A 67 -19.29 14.20 16.43
N ARG A 68 -18.23 14.90 16.02
CA ARG A 68 -18.09 16.35 16.22
C ARG A 68 -19.23 17.12 15.54
N ASP A 69 -19.53 16.78 14.29
CA ASP A 69 -20.43 17.57 13.45
C ASP A 69 -21.91 17.24 13.71
N HIS A 70 -22.23 16.03 14.15
CA HIS A 70 -23.61 15.52 14.19
C HIS A 70 -24.08 15.05 15.58
N VAL A 71 -23.19 14.88 16.56
CA VAL A 71 -23.57 14.40 17.90
C VAL A 71 -23.43 15.49 18.96
N THR A 72 -24.55 15.83 19.61
CA THR A 72 -24.58 16.78 20.73
C THR A 72 -23.92 16.15 21.97
N GLY A 73 -23.01 16.88 22.62
CA GLY A 73 -22.27 16.40 23.80
C GLY A 73 -20.88 15.84 23.50
N PHE A 74 -20.31 16.16 22.34
CA PHE A 74 -18.93 15.83 21.98
C PHE A 74 -17.94 16.45 22.98
N ASN A 75 -17.25 15.61 23.76
CA ASN A 75 -16.31 16.03 24.81
C ASN A 75 -14.90 16.37 24.29
N ARG A 76 -14.18 17.22 25.06
CA ARG A 76 -12.79 17.68 24.83
C ARG A 76 -11.75 16.58 24.54
N THR A 77 -11.97 15.36 25.05
CA THR A 77 -11.12 14.20 24.78
C THR A 77 -11.11 13.81 23.30
N HIS A 78 -12.23 13.96 22.60
CA HIS A 78 -12.32 13.68 21.18
C HIS A 78 -11.73 14.80 20.31
N GLU A 79 -11.70 16.05 20.80
CA GLU A 79 -10.99 17.17 20.15
C GLU A 79 -9.47 16.91 20.10
N ASN A 80 -8.90 16.36 21.18
CA ASN A 80 -7.49 15.99 21.23
C ASN A 80 -7.13 14.87 20.22
N CYS A 81 -7.97 13.83 20.11
CA CYS A 81 -7.78 12.78 19.11
C CYS A 81 -7.86 13.33 17.67
N ILE A 82 -8.75 14.28 17.42
CA ILE A 82 -8.83 14.99 16.12
C ILE A 82 -7.56 15.82 15.87
N CYS A 83 -7.03 16.52 16.87
CA CYS A 83 -5.78 17.29 16.72
C CYS A 83 -4.57 16.40 16.41
N ILE A 84 -4.48 15.23 17.04
CA ILE A 84 -3.44 14.22 16.76
C ILE A 84 -3.59 13.71 15.31
N LEU A 85 -4.81 13.36 14.89
CA LEU A 85 -5.09 12.91 13.52
C LEU A 85 -4.90 14.03 12.47
N ASN A 86 -5.08 15.31 12.85
CA ASN A 86 -4.84 16.48 11.99
C ASN A 86 -3.37 16.87 11.87
N SER A 87 -2.52 16.37 12.77
CA SER A 87 -1.07 16.57 12.73
C SER A 87 -0.36 15.48 11.91
N SER A 88 -1.10 14.48 11.43
CA SER A 88 -0.61 13.42 10.55
C SER A 88 -0.53 13.91 9.09
N GLU A 89 0.49 13.45 8.36
CA GLU A 89 0.84 13.91 7.00
C GLU A 89 -0.20 13.54 5.94
N VAL A 90 -1.09 12.56 6.20
CA VAL A 90 -2.02 12.02 5.20
C VAL A 90 -3.45 12.08 5.72
N HIS A 91 -4.25 12.95 5.13
CA HIS A 91 -5.69 12.96 5.31
C HIS A 91 -6.27 11.88 4.40
N GLY A 92 -7.32 11.19 4.88
CA GLY A 92 -7.58 9.78 4.62
C GLY A 92 -7.97 9.35 3.21
N GLY A 93 -7.09 9.53 2.22
CA GLY A 93 -7.11 8.91 0.91
C GLY A 93 -8.21 9.41 -0.04
N ASP A 94 -9.27 10.03 0.47
CA ASP A 94 -10.29 10.70 -0.35
C ASP A 94 -9.90 12.16 -0.56
N ALA A 95 -9.15 12.38 -1.64
CA ALA A 95 -8.69 13.69 -2.06
C ALA A 95 -9.85 14.71 -2.25
N LEU A 96 -11.06 14.26 -2.62
CA LEU A 96 -12.21 15.14 -2.83
C LEU A 96 -12.81 15.60 -1.50
N LEU A 97 -12.97 14.68 -0.56
CA LEU A 97 -13.46 14.99 0.77
C LEU A 97 -12.45 15.87 1.52
N ASP A 98 -11.16 15.55 1.41
CA ASP A 98 -10.09 16.33 2.02
C ASP A 98 -9.98 17.72 1.41
N ALA A 99 -10.13 17.86 0.08
CA ALA A 99 -10.23 19.15 -0.58
C ALA A 99 -11.43 19.98 -0.07
N SER A 100 -12.60 19.35 0.10
CA SER A 100 -13.80 20.03 0.62
C SER A 100 -13.61 20.53 2.06
N MET A 101 -13.00 19.72 2.92
CA MET A 101 -12.68 20.12 4.29
C MET A 101 -11.60 21.20 4.32
N PHE A 102 -10.57 21.07 3.49
CA PHE A 102 -9.48 22.03 3.38
C PHE A 102 -9.99 23.42 2.98
N LEU A 103 -10.82 23.49 1.94
CA LEU A 103 -11.43 24.74 1.48
C LEU A 103 -12.39 25.35 2.51
N SER A 104 -13.09 24.52 3.27
CA SER A 104 -14.05 25.00 4.27
C SER A 104 -13.39 25.49 5.57
N ARG A 105 -12.20 24.97 5.91
CA ARG A 105 -11.61 25.13 7.26
C ARG A 105 -10.22 25.76 7.30
N ARG A 106 -9.42 25.57 6.26
CA ARG A 106 -7.97 25.88 6.27
C ARG A 106 -7.50 26.68 5.05
N ASN A 107 -8.45 27.16 4.24
CA ASN A 107 -8.21 27.88 2.98
C ASN A 107 -7.28 29.11 3.12
N HIS A 108 -7.23 29.71 4.31
CA HIS A 108 -6.50 30.95 4.56
C HIS A 108 -4.99 30.77 4.81
N PHE A 109 -4.50 29.55 5.03
CA PHE A 109 -3.09 29.29 5.35
C PHE A 109 -2.27 28.92 4.11
N LEU A 110 -1.40 29.84 3.66
CA LEU A 110 -0.64 29.69 2.42
C LEU A 110 0.32 28.49 2.42
N GLU A 111 0.94 28.18 3.56
CA GLU A 111 1.86 27.05 3.72
C GLU A 111 1.14 25.71 3.62
N GLU A 112 -0.05 25.63 4.21
CA GLU A 112 -0.89 24.43 4.16
C GLU A 112 -1.45 24.18 2.76
N ARG A 113 -1.69 25.24 1.97
CA ARG A 113 -2.05 25.11 0.54
C ARG A 113 -0.92 24.47 -0.26
N ARG A 114 0.33 24.86 0.00
CA ARG A 114 1.51 24.28 -0.66
C ARG A 114 1.71 22.82 -0.27
N LEU A 115 1.52 22.50 1.01
CA LEU A 115 1.58 21.13 1.52
C LEU A 115 0.48 20.26 0.91
N PHE A 116 -0.77 20.74 0.89
CA PHE A 116 -1.89 20.04 0.26
C PHE A 116 -1.60 19.74 -1.21
N GLN A 117 -1.15 20.73 -1.98
CA GLN A 117 -0.79 20.55 -3.38
C GLN A 117 0.39 19.58 -3.58
N ARG A 118 1.34 19.56 -2.65
CA ARG A 118 2.47 18.61 -2.67
C ARG A 118 2.02 17.17 -2.37
N ILE A 119 1.05 17.00 -1.47
CA ILE A 119 0.54 15.68 -1.07
C ILE A 119 -0.35 15.09 -2.17
N TYR A 120 -1.29 15.86 -2.71
CA TYR A 120 -2.28 15.35 -3.69
C TYR A 120 -1.90 15.61 -5.16
N GLY A 121 -0.81 16.34 -5.43
CA GLY A 121 -0.41 16.76 -6.78
C GLY A 121 -1.34 17.78 -7.45
N LEU A 122 -2.47 18.10 -6.81
CA LEU A 122 -3.51 19.01 -7.30
C LEU A 122 -3.90 19.98 -6.18
N SER A 123 -4.37 21.17 -6.54
CA SER A 123 -4.96 22.09 -5.55
C SER A 123 -6.34 21.60 -5.13
N ALA A 124 -6.76 21.98 -3.92
CA ALA A 124 -8.08 21.62 -3.40
C ALA A 124 -9.21 22.14 -4.31
N GLU A 125 -9.04 23.30 -4.95
CA GLU A 125 -10.01 23.85 -5.90
C GLU A 125 -10.14 22.98 -7.14
N LYS A 126 -9.01 22.55 -7.73
CA LYS A 126 -9.02 21.67 -8.90
C LYS A 126 -9.72 20.35 -8.59
N LEU A 127 -9.53 19.81 -7.40
CA LEU A 127 -10.21 18.60 -6.96
C LEU A 127 -11.73 18.82 -6.82
N GLN A 128 -12.19 19.95 -6.32
CA GLN A 128 -13.62 20.30 -6.33
C GLN A 128 -14.18 20.44 -7.75
N GLU A 129 -13.45 21.08 -8.66
CA GLU A 129 -13.84 21.18 -10.07
C GLU A 129 -14.00 19.78 -10.69
N PHE A 130 -13.09 18.85 -10.40
CA PHE A 130 -13.22 17.44 -10.80
C PHE A 130 -14.48 16.78 -10.24
N ARG A 131 -14.81 17.03 -8.97
CA ARG A 131 -16.04 16.50 -8.36
C ARG A 131 -17.29 17.01 -9.05
N GLU A 132 -17.36 18.31 -9.33
CA GLU A 132 -18.51 18.93 -9.99
C GLU A 132 -18.66 18.47 -11.44
N PHE A 133 -17.56 18.20 -12.14
CA PHE A 133 -17.58 17.76 -13.53
C PHE A 133 -17.90 16.27 -13.70
N TYR A 134 -17.37 15.39 -12.84
CA TYR A 134 -17.50 13.93 -12.99
C TYR A 134 -18.54 13.29 -12.06
N LEU A 135 -18.95 13.96 -10.98
CA LEU A 135 -19.93 13.47 -9.99
C LEU A 135 -20.98 14.54 -9.60
N PRO A 136 -21.77 15.06 -10.57
CA PRO A 136 -22.65 16.21 -10.36
C PRO A 136 -23.76 15.98 -9.31
N ASN A 137 -24.13 14.73 -9.02
CA ASN A 137 -25.26 14.39 -8.11
C ASN A 137 -24.84 13.92 -6.71
N SER A 138 -23.58 14.11 -6.31
CA SER A 138 -23.06 13.64 -5.01
C SER A 138 -23.42 14.51 -3.80
N ARG A 139 -24.46 15.37 -3.91
CA ARG A 139 -24.95 16.27 -2.84
C ARG A 139 -26.19 15.75 -2.08
N GLU A 140 -26.73 14.57 -2.43
CA GLU A 140 -27.99 14.05 -1.86
C GLU A 140 -27.87 12.77 -1.01
N LEU A 141 -26.72 12.49 -0.39
CA LEU A 141 -26.58 11.40 0.60
C LEU A 141 -26.06 11.93 1.93
#